data_AF-A0A6V7U8Q4-F1
#
_entry.id   AF-A0A6V7U8Q4-F1
#
_cell.length_a   1.000
_cell.length_b   1.000
_cell.length_c   1.000
_cell.angle_alpha   90.00
_cell.angle_beta   90.00
_cell.angle_gamma   90.00
#
_symmetry.space_group_name_H-M   'P 1'
#
loop_
_entity.id
_entity.type
_entity.pdbx_description
1 polymer ?
#
loop_
_entity_poly.entity_id
_entity_poly.type
_entity_poly.pdbx_seq_one_letter_code
_entity_poly.pdbx_strand_id
1 'polypeptide(L)'
;MSDGSNSASTKPMLELYASGIDSRRIGACLFCQEFWMELYALYEVGCVRVEVKTVNVNSEGFKRNFSGAQPPIMVEEEKGTTYADNSEIERRIFHLCQGFNVPLFEKDLQVEKTIQNLYRNFKIFLQAKANHDKGKRHPSAIEEGLPPQVTSSHNKLLEQLANIDQLLADRSSRYLLSESMTEYDCEIMPRLHHIRIIGERLLNFYIPRQFTHLWAYILTAYRTAAFIESCPADQDILHHYKEQLNLAIDMRVTLEAPTKTLTIPEDVLQDIRRLNNGIQTGEGSRQNN
;
A
#
# COMPACT_ATOMS: atom_id res chain seq x y z
N MET A 1 -28.44 -4.11 -48.30
CA MET A 1 -28.37 -3.15 -47.17
C MET A 1 -28.02 -3.96 -45.94
N SER A 2 -26.74 -3.96 -45.59
CA SER A 2 -26.17 -4.67 -44.45
C SER A 2 -25.79 -3.60 -43.43
N ASP A 3 -26.69 -3.30 -42.50
CA ASP A 3 -26.34 -2.47 -41.35
C ASP A 3 -25.82 -3.37 -40.23
N GLY A 4 -24.57 -3.07 -39.87
CA GLY A 4 -23.73 -3.86 -38.99
C GLY A 4 -24.27 -3.91 -37.56
N SER A 5 -24.29 -5.12 -37.02
CA SER A 5 -24.35 -5.38 -35.59
C SER A 5 -23.21 -4.61 -34.91
N ASN A 6 -23.57 -3.58 -34.16
CA ASN A 6 -22.68 -2.87 -33.27
C ASN A 6 -22.30 -3.85 -32.14
N SER A 7 -21.24 -4.64 -32.31
CA SER A 7 -20.69 -5.48 -31.24
C SER A 7 -20.10 -4.53 -30.21
N ALA A 8 -20.86 -4.21 -29.17
CA ALA A 8 -20.32 -3.59 -27.96
C ALA A 8 -19.15 -4.47 -27.50
N SER A 9 -17.91 -3.98 -27.65
CA SER A 9 -16.74 -4.76 -27.24
C SER A 9 -16.87 -5.00 -25.74
N THR A 10 -16.89 -6.27 -25.36
CA THR A 10 -16.95 -6.67 -23.94
C THR A 10 -15.73 -6.08 -23.24
N LYS A 11 -15.93 -5.42 -22.09
CA LYS A 11 -14.82 -4.85 -21.31
C LYS A 11 -13.82 -5.96 -20.95
N PRO A 12 -12.50 -5.70 -21.02
CA PRO A 12 -11.49 -6.71 -20.70
C PRO A 12 -11.71 -7.33 -19.32
N MET A 13 -11.59 -8.67 -19.22
CA MET A 13 -11.55 -9.37 -17.94
C MET A 13 -10.10 -9.59 -17.51
N LEU A 14 -9.77 -9.14 -16.30
CA LEU A 14 -8.44 -9.28 -15.71
C LEU A 14 -8.56 -10.07 -14.41
N GLU A 15 -7.90 -11.22 -14.35
CA GLU A 15 -7.80 -12.01 -13.13
C GLU A 15 -6.46 -11.75 -12.45
N LEU A 16 -6.47 -11.22 -11.23
CA LEU A 16 -5.28 -11.02 -10.42
C LEU A 16 -5.15 -12.16 -9.41
N TYR A 17 -4.07 -12.92 -9.50
CA TYR A 17 -3.69 -13.93 -8.52
C TYR A 17 -2.79 -13.27 -7.48
N ALA A 18 -3.30 -13.10 -6.26
CA ALA A 18 -2.62 -12.48 -5.13
C ALA A 18 -2.17 -13.52 -4.12
N SER A 19 -1.01 -13.32 -3.48
CA SER A 19 -0.54 -14.22 -2.42
C SER A 19 -1.55 -14.27 -1.28
N GLY A 20 -1.88 -15.46 -0.79
CA GLY A 20 -2.68 -15.66 0.43
C GLY A 20 -1.91 -16.42 1.49
N ILE A 21 -2.26 -16.20 2.76
CA ILE A 21 -1.74 -17.02 3.89
C ILE A 21 -2.47 -18.38 3.92
N ASP A 22 -3.75 -18.35 3.61
CA ASP A 22 -4.59 -19.52 3.33
C ASP A 22 -5.39 -19.25 2.04
N SER A 23 -6.23 -20.20 1.61
CA SER A 23 -7.02 -20.04 0.38
C SER A 23 -8.17 -19.02 0.49
N ARG A 24 -8.29 -18.28 1.61
CA ARG A 24 -9.40 -17.38 1.90
C ARG A 24 -8.97 -15.96 2.25
N ARG A 25 -7.74 -15.77 2.75
CA ARG A 25 -7.21 -14.47 3.17
C ARG A 25 -6.12 -13.95 2.25
N ILE A 26 -6.23 -12.66 1.94
CA ILE A 26 -5.25 -11.91 1.17
C ILE A 26 -4.00 -11.74 2.04
N GLY A 27 -2.85 -12.12 1.51
CA GLY A 27 -1.54 -11.93 2.13
C GLY A 27 -1.00 -10.53 1.90
N ALA A 28 0.03 -10.17 2.66
CA ALA A 28 0.59 -8.81 2.67
C ALA A 28 1.70 -8.57 1.63
N CYS A 29 1.56 -9.10 0.40
CA CYS A 29 2.50 -8.76 -0.68
C CYS A 29 2.22 -7.35 -1.19
N LEU A 30 3.19 -6.44 -1.04
CA LEU A 30 3.04 -5.04 -1.46
C LEU A 30 2.71 -4.89 -2.96
N PHE A 31 3.37 -5.65 -3.83
CA PHE A 31 3.09 -5.61 -5.27
C PHE A 31 1.70 -6.15 -5.61
N CYS A 32 1.18 -7.13 -4.84
CA CYS A 32 -0.20 -7.58 -5.03
C CYS A 32 -1.20 -6.47 -4.68
N GLN A 33 -0.96 -5.75 -3.58
CA GLN A 33 -1.83 -4.64 -3.20
C GLN A 33 -1.74 -3.47 -4.19
N GLU A 34 -0.53 -3.14 -4.65
CA GLU A 34 -0.25 -2.10 -5.65
C GLU A 34 -1.06 -2.33 -6.93
N PHE A 35 -0.91 -3.48 -7.59
CA PHE A 35 -1.66 -3.77 -8.82
C PHE A 35 -3.15 -3.98 -8.57
N TRP A 36 -3.56 -4.47 -7.39
CA TRP A 36 -5.00 -4.52 -7.08
C TRP A 36 -5.58 -3.11 -6.99
N MET A 37 -4.91 -2.17 -6.32
CA MET A 37 -5.38 -0.78 -6.25
C MET A 37 -5.52 -0.15 -7.64
N GLU A 38 -4.55 -0.38 -8.53
CA GLU A 38 -4.60 0.10 -9.92
C GLU A 38 -5.76 -0.52 -10.71
N LEU A 39 -5.93 -1.84 -10.62
CA LEU A 39 -7.05 -2.54 -11.27
C LEU A 39 -8.39 -2.11 -10.70
N TYR A 40 -8.47 -1.85 -9.40
CA TYR A 40 -9.68 -1.33 -8.76
C TYR A 40 -10.03 0.06 -9.29
N ALA A 41 -9.04 0.94 -9.48
CA ALA A 41 -9.27 2.26 -10.08
C ALA A 41 -9.91 2.15 -11.46
N LEU A 42 -9.44 1.23 -12.30
CA LEU A 42 -10.02 0.96 -13.63
C LEU A 42 -11.41 0.28 -13.54
N TYR A 43 -11.61 -0.59 -12.56
CA TYR A 43 -12.89 -1.24 -12.31
C TYR A 43 -13.97 -0.23 -11.88
N GLU A 44 -13.62 0.69 -10.97
CA GLU A 44 -14.54 1.67 -10.39
C GLU A 44 -15.13 2.62 -11.44
N VAL A 45 -14.31 3.06 -12.40
CA VAL A 45 -14.78 3.87 -13.54
C VAL A 45 -15.37 3.02 -14.67
N GLY A 46 -15.42 1.70 -14.50
CA GLY A 46 -16.02 0.78 -15.45
C GLY A 46 -15.22 0.58 -16.73
N CYS A 47 -13.90 0.70 -16.71
CA CYS A 47 -13.04 0.41 -17.88
C CYS A 47 -12.81 -1.09 -18.08
N VAL A 48 -12.78 -1.85 -16.99
CA VAL A 48 -12.44 -3.29 -16.98
C VAL A 48 -13.36 -4.07 -16.05
N ARG A 49 -13.32 -5.40 -16.16
CA ARG A 49 -13.81 -6.33 -15.15
C ARG A 49 -12.59 -6.92 -14.43
N VAL A 50 -12.67 -7.07 -13.12
CA VAL A 50 -11.57 -7.57 -12.30
C VAL A 50 -12.07 -8.69 -11.40
N GLU A 51 -11.35 -9.80 -11.38
CA GLU A 51 -11.51 -10.85 -10.38
C GLU A 51 -10.18 -11.02 -9.63
N VAL A 52 -10.22 -11.14 -8.31
CA VAL A 52 -9.02 -11.39 -7.50
C VAL A 52 -9.10 -12.76 -6.86
N LYS A 53 -8.06 -13.57 -7.06
CA LYS A 53 -7.96 -14.95 -6.60
C LYS A 53 -6.79 -15.07 -5.62
N THR A 54 -7.05 -15.43 -4.38
CA THR A 54 -6.00 -15.67 -3.38
C THR A 54 -5.38 -17.05 -3.56
N VAL A 55 -4.05 -17.12 -3.61
CA VAL A 55 -3.33 -18.38 -3.84
C VAL A 55 -2.37 -18.73 -2.71
N ASN A 56 -2.36 -20.01 -2.35
CA ASN A 56 -1.27 -20.58 -1.56
C ASN A 56 -0.09 -20.88 -2.51
N VAL A 57 0.94 -20.03 -2.45
CA VAL A 57 2.15 -20.12 -3.28
C VAL A 57 2.92 -21.42 -3.10
N ASN A 58 2.72 -22.12 -1.98
CA ASN A 58 3.36 -23.39 -1.70
C ASN A 58 2.64 -24.59 -2.30
N SER A 59 1.39 -24.43 -2.77
CA SER A 59 0.61 -25.53 -3.32
C SER A 59 1.19 -26.06 -4.65
N GLU A 60 1.20 -27.38 -4.81
CA GLU A 60 1.72 -28.02 -6.03
C GLU A 60 0.92 -27.63 -7.27
N GLY A 61 -0.40 -27.47 -7.12
CA GLY A 61 -1.28 -27.02 -8.20
C GLY A 61 -0.90 -25.64 -8.72
N PHE A 62 -0.67 -24.67 -7.83
CA PHE A 62 -0.26 -23.33 -8.22
C PHE A 62 1.12 -23.33 -8.90
N LYS A 63 2.11 -24.00 -8.29
CA LYS A 63 3.47 -24.11 -8.84
C LYS A 63 3.48 -24.70 -10.24
N ARG A 64 2.65 -25.73 -10.49
CA ARG A 64 2.52 -26.34 -11.81
C ARG A 64 1.83 -25.42 -12.81
N ASN A 65 0.74 -24.75 -12.41
CA ASN A 65 -0.04 -23.91 -13.32
C ASN A 65 0.70 -22.65 -13.78
N PHE A 66 1.58 -22.11 -12.93
CA PHE A 66 2.33 -20.89 -13.22
C PHE A 66 3.84 -21.11 -13.33
N SER A 67 4.27 -22.35 -13.56
CA SER A 67 5.70 -22.70 -13.75
C SER A 67 6.64 -22.14 -12.67
N GLY A 68 6.16 -22.07 -11.42
CA GLY A 68 6.91 -21.52 -10.28
C GLY A 68 6.92 -20.00 -10.14
N ALA A 69 6.27 -19.24 -11.03
CA ALA A 69 6.10 -17.79 -10.88
C ALA A 69 5.40 -17.45 -9.56
N GLN A 70 5.75 -16.30 -8.98
CA GLN A 70 5.21 -15.82 -7.71
C GLN A 70 4.19 -14.72 -7.96
N PRO A 71 3.14 -14.60 -7.12
CA PRO A 71 2.24 -13.46 -7.13
C PRO A 71 2.97 -12.11 -6.97
N PRO A 72 2.48 -11.02 -7.58
CA PRO A 72 1.26 -10.94 -8.37
C PRO A 72 1.40 -11.59 -9.76
N ILE A 73 0.35 -12.28 -10.20
CA ILE A 73 0.22 -12.78 -11.59
C ILE A 73 -1.12 -12.29 -12.12
N MET A 74 -1.14 -11.77 -13.34
CA MET A 74 -2.37 -11.33 -14.00
C MET A 74 -2.67 -12.19 -15.22
N VAL A 75 -3.92 -12.63 -15.38
CA VAL A 75 -4.37 -13.42 -16.53
C VAL A 75 -5.48 -12.67 -17.26
N GLU A 76 -5.35 -12.58 -18.59
CA GLU A 76 -6.39 -12.08 -19.49
C GLU A 76 -6.80 -13.27 -20.39
N GLU A 77 -7.69 -14.12 -19.89
CA GLU A 77 -8.06 -15.41 -20.52
C GLU A 77 -8.60 -15.23 -21.93
N GLU A 78 -9.38 -14.17 -22.16
CA GLU A 78 -9.92 -13.81 -23.48
C GLU A 78 -8.82 -13.57 -24.54
N LYS A 79 -7.59 -13.25 -24.09
CA LYS A 79 -6.40 -13.10 -24.95
C LYS A 79 -5.41 -14.27 -24.84
N GLY A 80 -5.72 -15.28 -24.03
CA GLY A 80 -4.80 -16.37 -23.73
C GLY A 80 -3.45 -15.90 -23.17
N THR A 81 -3.41 -14.74 -22.50
CA THR A 81 -2.16 -14.11 -22.04
C THR A 81 -2.04 -14.17 -20.52
N THR A 82 -0.87 -14.55 -20.04
CA THR A 82 -0.49 -14.51 -18.62
C THR A 82 0.68 -13.55 -18.45
N TYR A 83 0.52 -12.58 -17.56
CA TYR A 83 1.53 -11.60 -17.17
C TYR A 83 2.08 -12.02 -15.80
N ALA A 84 3.28 -12.60 -15.79
CA ALA A 84 3.90 -13.18 -14.59
C ALA A 84 5.03 -12.32 -14.01
N ASP A 85 5.45 -11.28 -14.73
CA ASP A 85 6.43 -10.30 -14.28
C ASP A 85 5.74 -8.96 -13.96
N ASN A 86 6.15 -8.31 -12.87
CA ASN A 86 5.59 -7.01 -12.45
C ASN A 86 5.60 -5.97 -13.58
N SER A 87 6.70 -5.90 -14.34
CA SER A 87 6.81 -4.95 -15.46
C SER A 87 5.84 -5.22 -16.62
N GLU A 88 5.40 -6.46 -16.78
CA GLU A 88 4.40 -6.82 -17.79
C GLU A 88 2.99 -6.47 -17.33
N ILE A 89 2.70 -6.71 -16.04
CA ILE A 89 1.44 -6.30 -15.40
C ILE A 89 1.28 -4.78 -15.49
N GLU A 90 2.26 -4.03 -15.00
CA GLU A 90 2.29 -2.56 -15.04
C GLU A 90 2.10 -2.05 -16.48
N ARG A 91 2.87 -2.59 -17.44
CA ARG A 91 2.74 -2.20 -18.85
C ARG A 91 1.35 -2.48 -19.39
N ARG A 92 0.70 -3.58 -18.99
CA ARG A 92 -0.67 -3.89 -19.45
C ARG A 92 -1.69 -2.91 -18.86
N ILE A 93 -1.58 -2.61 -17.57
CA ILE A 93 -2.46 -1.64 -16.87
C ILE A 93 -2.24 -0.23 -17.45
N PHE A 94 -1.00 0.17 -17.69
CA PHE A 94 -0.66 1.42 -18.36
C PHE A 94 -1.36 1.55 -19.73
N HIS A 95 -1.28 0.52 -20.59
CA HIS A 95 -1.96 0.55 -21.89
C HIS A 95 -3.50 0.63 -21.77
N LEU A 96 -4.10 0.02 -20.74
CA LEU A 96 -5.53 0.18 -20.46
C LEU A 96 -5.85 1.63 -20.07
N CYS A 97 -5.05 2.22 -19.19
CA CYS A 97 -5.21 3.62 -18.78
C CYS A 97 -5.13 4.56 -19.97
N GLN A 98 -4.15 4.37 -20.86
CA GLN A 98 -4.04 5.16 -22.10
C GLN A 98 -5.23 4.94 -23.03
N GLY A 99 -5.69 3.69 -23.19
CA GLY A 99 -6.82 3.35 -24.05
C GLY A 99 -8.17 3.91 -23.56
N PHE A 100 -8.34 4.06 -22.24
CA PHE A 100 -9.56 4.58 -21.62
C PHE A 100 -9.43 6.01 -21.10
N ASN A 101 -8.29 6.66 -21.31
CA ASN A 101 -7.99 8.02 -20.90
C ASN A 101 -8.10 8.25 -19.36
N VAL A 102 -7.61 7.27 -18.59
CA VAL A 102 -7.57 7.31 -17.11
C VAL A 102 -6.19 7.81 -16.64
N PRO A 103 -6.10 8.91 -15.88
CA PRO A 103 -4.82 9.51 -15.45
C PRO A 103 -4.26 8.81 -14.20
N LEU A 104 -3.96 7.51 -14.30
CA LEU A 104 -3.44 6.70 -13.19
C LEU A 104 -1.90 6.67 -13.13
N PHE A 105 -1.22 6.88 -14.26
CA PHE A 105 0.24 6.83 -14.35
C PHE A 105 0.80 8.20 -14.69
N GLU A 106 1.74 8.66 -13.89
CA GLU A 106 2.40 9.94 -13.97
C GLU A 106 3.93 9.75 -13.91
N LYS A 107 4.69 10.84 -14.00
CA LYS A 107 6.14 10.77 -13.84
C LYS A 107 6.66 11.84 -12.90
N ASP A 108 7.11 11.41 -11.73
CA ASP A 108 7.69 12.27 -10.71
C ASP A 108 8.89 11.59 -10.02
N LEU A 109 10.09 11.97 -10.45
CA LEU A 109 11.36 11.44 -9.92
C LEU A 109 11.59 11.75 -8.43
N GLN A 110 10.98 12.82 -7.90
CA GLN A 110 11.09 13.15 -6.49
C GLN A 110 10.25 12.18 -5.66
N VAL A 111 9.03 11.90 -6.12
CA VAL A 111 8.13 10.93 -5.49
C VAL A 111 8.71 9.51 -5.54
N GLU A 112 9.19 9.05 -6.70
CA GLU A 112 9.83 7.73 -6.85
C GLU A 112 10.96 7.53 -5.82
N LYS A 113 11.86 8.53 -5.70
CA LYS A 113 12.95 8.49 -4.72
C LYS A 113 12.44 8.50 -3.28
N THR A 114 11.38 9.26 -3.01
CA THR A 114 10.78 9.37 -1.68
C THR A 114 10.23 8.02 -1.23
N ILE A 115 9.46 7.34 -2.08
CA ILE A 115 8.88 6.03 -1.77
C ILE A 115 9.98 4.98 -1.59
N GLN A 116 10.96 4.94 -2.50
CA GLN A 116 12.11 4.03 -2.42
C GLN A 116 12.89 4.23 -1.12
N ASN A 117 13.19 5.49 -0.76
CA ASN A 117 13.96 5.82 0.44
C ASN A 117 13.19 5.48 1.72
N LEU A 118 11.87 5.76 1.78
CA LEU A 118 11.02 5.41 2.91
C LEU A 118 11.12 3.91 3.21
N TYR A 119 10.77 3.08 2.22
CA TYR A 119 10.67 1.65 2.45
C TYR A 119 12.04 0.99 2.67
N ARG A 120 13.10 1.49 2.00
CA ARG A 120 14.47 1.05 2.26
C ARG A 120 14.87 1.32 3.72
N ASN A 121 14.66 2.54 4.23
CA ASN A 121 15.03 2.88 5.60
C ASN A 121 14.18 2.14 6.64
N PHE A 122 12.89 1.91 6.35
CA PHE A 122 12.05 1.04 7.18
C PHE A 122 12.62 -0.38 7.29
N LYS A 123 12.99 -1.03 6.17
CA LYS A 123 13.58 -2.38 6.20
C LYS A 123 14.90 -2.44 6.98
N ILE A 124 15.73 -1.40 6.88
CA ILE A 124 16.98 -1.30 7.65
C ILE A 124 16.67 -1.22 9.15
N PHE A 125 15.72 -0.36 9.55
CA PHE A 125 15.30 -0.22 10.94
C PHE A 125 14.67 -1.51 11.48
N LEU A 126 13.76 -2.12 10.71
CA LEU A 126 13.11 -3.40 11.01
C LEU A 126 14.14 -4.48 11.33
N GLN A 127 15.12 -4.68 10.45
CA GLN A 127 16.16 -5.70 10.64
C GLN A 127 17.04 -5.39 11.85
N ALA A 128 17.47 -4.13 12.02
CA ALA A 128 18.33 -3.72 13.13
C ALA A 128 17.62 -3.93 14.48
N LYS A 129 16.35 -3.50 14.58
CA LYS A 129 15.54 -3.62 15.80
C LYS A 129 15.18 -5.07 16.10
N ALA A 130 14.75 -5.85 15.11
CA ALA A 130 14.44 -7.27 15.29
C ALA A 130 15.66 -8.08 15.77
N ASN A 131 16.85 -7.77 15.26
CA ASN A 131 18.09 -8.39 15.73
C ASN A 131 18.42 -7.99 17.18
N HIS A 132 18.23 -6.72 17.52
CA HIS A 132 18.47 -6.23 18.88
C HIS A 132 17.49 -6.84 19.91
N ASP A 133 16.25 -7.07 19.51
CA ASP A 133 15.21 -7.66 20.37
C ASP A 133 15.13 -9.19 20.31
N LYS A 134 16.05 -9.82 19.58
CA LYS A 134 16.08 -11.28 19.45
C LYS A 134 16.15 -11.95 20.82
N GLY A 135 15.16 -12.79 21.11
CA GLY A 135 15.05 -13.52 22.38
C GLY A 135 14.36 -12.75 23.51
N LYS A 136 13.98 -11.48 23.30
CA LYS A 136 13.14 -10.74 24.26
C LYS A 136 11.67 -11.11 24.08
N ARG A 137 10.92 -11.13 25.19
CA ARG A 137 9.46 -11.37 25.17
C ARG A 137 8.67 -10.18 24.63
N HIS A 138 9.18 -8.97 24.86
CA HIS A 138 8.59 -7.72 24.41
C HIS A 138 9.66 -6.88 23.69
N PRO A 139 9.29 -6.12 22.65
CA PRO A 139 10.23 -5.22 21.97
C PRO A 139 10.71 -4.15 22.96
N SER A 140 12.01 -3.84 22.95
CA SER A 140 12.52 -2.77 23.83
C SER A 140 11.91 -1.42 23.46
N ALA A 141 11.68 -0.57 24.45
CA ALA A 141 11.23 0.79 24.18
C ALA A 141 12.34 1.61 23.55
N ILE A 142 11.97 2.49 22.63
CA ILE A 142 12.90 3.41 21.96
C ILE A 142 13.54 4.37 22.99
N GLU A 143 12.80 4.69 24.05
CA GLU A 143 13.20 5.54 25.17
C GLU A 143 14.21 4.90 26.14
N GLU A 144 14.35 3.57 26.14
CA GLU A 144 15.24 2.83 27.06
C GLU A 144 16.72 2.91 26.68
N GLY A 145 17.06 3.68 25.63
CA GLY A 145 18.42 3.79 25.12
C GLY A 145 18.75 2.64 24.17
N LEU A 146 18.57 2.86 22.87
CA LEU A 146 18.90 1.88 21.84
C LEU A 146 20.37 1.96 21.39
N PRO A 147 20.97 0.86 20.91
CA PRO A 147 22.32 0.88 20.35
C PRO A 147 22.45 1.87 19.18
N PRO A 148 23.63 2.46 18.94
CA PRO A 148 23.82 3.50 17.93
C PRO A 148 23.32 3.14 16.53
N GLN A 149 23.49 1.88 16.11
CA GLN A 149 23.03 1.39 14.82
C GLN A 149 21.49 1.44 14.71
N VAL A 150 20.78 0.96 15.74
CA VAL A 150 19.32 0.93 15.76
C VAL A 150 18.79 2.37 15.79
N THR A 151 19.35 3.22 16.66
CA THR A 151 19.01 4.64 16.75
C THR A 151 19.23 5.37 15.43
N SER A 152 20.34 5.13 14.74
CA SER A 152 20.60 5.74 13.42
C SER A 152 19.57 5.33 12.38
N SER A 153 19.24 4.04 12.29
CA SER A 153 18.23 3.55 11.33
C SER A 153 16.82 4.06 11.65
N HIS A 154 16.46 4.16 12.93
CA HIS A 154 15.22 4.76 13.39
C HIS A 154 15.13 6.23 12.96
N ASN A 155 16.17 7.02 13.22
CA ASN A 155 16.19 8.44 12.88
C ASN A 155 16.10 8.68 11.37
N LYS A 156 16.72 7.81 10.55
CA LYS A 156 16.59 7.88 9.09
C LYS A 156 15.16 7.59 8.63
N LEU A 157 14.46 6.63 9.24
CA LEU A 157 13.05 6.38 8.95
C LEU A 157 12.19 7.60 9.31
N LEU A 158 12.41 8.19 10.49
CA LEU A 158 11.73 9.42 10.91
C LEU A 158 11.96 10.58 9.94
N GLU A 159 13.18 10.75 9.46
CA GLU A 159 13.52 11.76 8.44
C GLU A 159 12.72 11.53 7.15
N GLN A 160 12.60 10.28 6.68
CA GLN A 160 11.81 10.00 5.47
C GLN A 160 10.31 10.29 5.67
N LEU A 161 9.75 9.97 6.85
CA LEU A 161 8.35 10.29 7.16
C LEU A 161 8.13 11.81 7.25
N ALA A 162 9.07 12.55 7.84
CA ALA A 162 9.03 14.00 7.89
C ALA A 162 9.12 14.63 6.49
N ASN A 163 9.96 14.08 5.61
CA ASN A 163 10.07 14.54 4.23
C ASN A 163 8.76 14.35 3.45
N ILE A 164 8.04 13.24 3.69
CA ILE A 164 6.72 13.00 3.07
C ILE A 164 5.67 13.97 3.64
N ASP A 165 5.66 14.19 4.96
CA ASP A 165 4.77 15.17 5.59
C ASP A 165 4.97 16.57 4.99
N GLN A 166 6.22 17.01 4.83
CA GLN A 166 6.54 18.29 4.19
C GLN A 166 6.14 18.32 2.71
N LEU A 167 6.39 17.25 1.96
CA LEU A 167 5.99 17.16 0.56
C LEU A 167 4.46 17.31 0.39
N LEU A 168 3.69 16.65 1.26
CA LEU A 168 2.23 16.75 1.27
C LEU A 168 1.75 18.16 1.67
N ALA A 169 2.43 18.79 2.64
CA ALA A 169 2.16 20.17 3.03
C ALA A 169 2.38 21.14 1.85
N ASP A 170 3.53 21.03 1.18
CA ASP A 170 3.91 21.89 0.06
C ASP A 170 2.96 21.75 -1.13
N ARG A 171 2.47 20.53 -1.39
CA ARG A 171 1.55 20.24 -2.51
C ARG A 171 0.11 20.57 -2.20
N SER A 172 -0.31 20.44 -0.93
CA SER A 172 -1.69 20.68 -0.50
C SER A 172 -2.73 19.88 -1.31
N SER A 173 -2.35 18.68 -1.77
CA SER A 173 -3.18 17.78 -2.56
C SER A 173 -3.76 16.65 -1.71
N ARG A 174 -4.92 16.13 -2.11
CA ARG A 174 -5.55 14.97 -1.44
C ARG A 174 -4.70 13.70 -1.50
N TYR A 175 -4.17 13.39 -2.69
CA TYR A 175 -3.27 12.28 -2.97
C TYR A 175 -1.83 12.80 -3.13
N LEU A 176 -0.86 11.92 -3.40
CA LEU A 176 0.54 12.29 -3.35
C LEU A 176 0.93 13.31 -4.44
N LEU A 177 0.32 13.22 -5.62
CA LEU A 177 0.56 14.14 -6.73
C LEU A 177 -0.57 15.14 -6.97
N SER A 178 -1.83 14.74 -6.74
CA SER A 178 -2.99 15.51 -7.21
C SER A 178 -4.26 15.23 -6.38
N GLU A 179 -5.41 15.70 -6.86
CA GLU A 179 -6.72 15.33 -6.30
C GLU A 179 -7.20 13.93 -6.70
N SER A 180 -6.52 13.31 -7.68
CA SER A 180 -6.78 11.96 -8.17
C SER A 180 -5.67 11.00 -7.74
N MET A 181 -6.04 9.75 -7.49
CA MET A 181 -5.10 8.67 -7.14
C MET A 181 -4.24 8.31 -8.36
N THR A 182 -2.95 8.10 -8.14
CA THR A 182 -2.00 7.59 -9.14
C THR A 182 -1.34 6.29 -8.67
N GLU A 183 -0.54 5.64 -9.52
CA GLU A 183 0.30 4.49 -9.19
C GLU A 183 1.18 4.72 -7.95
N TYR A 184 1.66 5.94 -7.72
CA TYR A 184 2.46 6.27 -6.55
C TYR A 184 1.67 6.15 -5.24
N ASP A 185 0.36 6.42 -5.26
CA ASP A 185 -0.51 6.19 -4.10
C ASP A 185 -0.72 4.68 -3.87
N CYS A 186 -0.91 3.93 -4.96
CA CYS A 186 -0.94 2.46 -4.95
C CYS A 186 0.35 1.86 -4.39
N GLU A 187 1.48 2.53 -4.55
CA GLU A 187 2.77 2.10 -4.00
C GLU A 187 2.94 2.50 -2.53
N ILE A 188 2.72 3.78 -2.18
CA ILE A 188 3.10 4.33 -0.87
C ILE A 188 2.07 4.04 0.22
N MET A 189 0.76 4.01 -0.08
CA MET A 189 -0.27 3.77 0.94
C MET A 189 -0.12 2.40 1.60
N PRO A 190 0.08 1.28 0.85
CA PRO A 190 0.40 -0.02 1.44
C PRO A 190 1.64 0.01 2.33
N ARG A 191 2.71 0.68 1.87
CA ARG A 191 3.99 0.78 2.60
C ARG A 191 3.82 1.54 3.92
N LEU A 192 3.09 2.65 3.92
CA LEU A 192 2.78 3.42 5.14
C LEU A 192 1.94 2.62 6.13
N HIS A 193 0.93 1.90 5.64
CA HIS A 193 0.11 1.05 6.50
C HIS A 193 0.93 -0.10 7.11
N HIS A 194 1.79 -0.75 6.33
CA HIS A 194 2.71 -1.76 6.84
C HIS A 194 3.67 -1.19 7.90
N ILE A 195 4.25 -0.01 7.66
CA ILE A 195 5.10 0.70 8.64
C ILE A 195 4.34 0.94 9.94
N ARG A 196 3.08 1.36 9.85
CA ARG A 196 2.24 1.59 11.03
C ARG A 196 1.99 0.31 11.81
N ILE A 197 1.49 -0.74 11.15
CA ILE A 197 1.14 -2.01 11.82
C ILE A 197 2.38 -2.68 12.42
N ILE A 198 3.48 -2.77 11.66
CA ILE A 198 4.72 -3.40 12.14
C ILE A 198 5.43 -2.53 13.16
N GLY A 199 5.41 -1.22 12.99
CA GLY A 199 5.91 -0.27 13.97
C GLY A 199 5.36 -0.56 15.35
N GLU A 200 4.04 -0.60 15.46
CA GLU A 200 3.34 -0.83 16.72
C GLU A 200 3.52 -2.27 17.22
N ARG A 201 3.27 -3.26 16.36
CA ARG A 201 3.18 -4.67 16.78
C ARG A 201 4.53 -5.35 16.99
N LEU A 202 5.61 -4.84 16.39
CA LEU A 202 6.92 -5.51 16.41
C LEU A 202 8.06 -4.60 16.88
N LEU A 203 7.99 -3.29 16.66
CA LEU A 203 9.15 -2.41 16.83
C LEU A 203 9.03 -1.44 18.01
N ASN A 204 7.85 -1.35 18.64
CA ASN A 204 7.47 -0.28 19.57
C ASN A 204 7.76 1.12 18.98
N PHE A 205 7.39 1.29 17.72
CA PHE A 205 7.55 2.50 16.93
C PHE A 205 6.18 2.99 16.48
N TYR A 206 5.97 4.30 16.55
CA TYR A 206 4.74 4.94 16.10
C TYR A 206 5.09 6.05 15.12
N ILE A 207 4.30 6.19 14.04
CA ILE A 207 4.40 7.37 13.16
C ILE A 207 4.14 8.60 14.04
N PRO A 208 5.06 9.59 14.07
CA PRO A 208 4.90 10.74 14.96
C PRO A 208 3.60 11.49 14.72
N ARG A 209 2.91 11.85 15.80
CA ARG A 209 1.57 12.46 15.74
C ARG A 209 1.57 13.85 15.12
N GLN A 210 2.69 14.57 15.22
CA GLN A 210 2.85 15.91 14.67
C GLN A 210 2.89 15.97 13.13
N PHE A 211 3.11 14.84 12.45
CA PHE A 211 3.12 14.75 10.98
C PHE A 211 1.69 14.78 10.44
N THR A 212 1.04 15.93 10.58
CA THR A 212 -0.41 16.09 10.38
C THR A 212 -0.82 15.88 8.92
N HIS A 213 0.00 16.30 7.96
CA HIS A 213 -0.29 16.11 6.53
C HIS A 213 -0.12 14.65 6.13
N LEU A 214 0.91 13.98 6.66
CA LEU A 214 1.08 12.53 6.50
C LEU A 214 -0.10 11.75 7.10
N TRP A 215 -0.54 12.11 8.30
CA TRP A 215 -1.72 11.48 8.90
C TRP A 215 -3.02 11.78 8.14
N ALA A 216 -3.16 12.98 7.58
CA ALA A 216 -4.28 13.32 6.69
C ALA A 216 -4.24 12.43 5.43
N TYR A 217 -3.07 12.20 4.86
CA TYR A 217 -2.90 11.31 3.71
C TYR A 217 -3.17 9.83 4.05
N ILE A 218 -2.75 9.37 5.23
CA ILE A 218 -3.12 8.04 5.75
C ILE A 218 -4.66 7.94 5.94
N LEU A 219 -5.31 9.01 6.41
CA LEU A 219 -6.77 9.06 6.48
C LEU A 219 -7.41 9.04 5.08
N THR A 220 -6.80 9.67 4.07
CA THR A 220 -7.22 9.53 2.67
C THR A 220 -7.18 8.07 2.26
N ALA A 221 -6.08 7.34 2.51
CA ALA A 221 -5.98 5.91 2.21
C ALA A 221 -7.13 5.10 2.84
N TYR A 222 -7.46 5.37 4.11
CA TYR A 222 -8.56 4.70 4.83
C TYR A 222 -9.97 5.12 4.38
N ARG A 223 -10.06 6.01 3.38
CA ARG A 223 -11.31 6.41 2.71
C ARG A 223 -11.30 6.06 1.22
N THR A 224 -10.19 5.57 0.69
CA THR A 224 -10.06 5.15 -0.71
C THR A 224 -10.47 3.69 -0.85
N ALA A 225 -11.53 3.43 -1.63
CA ALA A 225 -12.08 2.08 -1.81
C ALA A 225 -11.04 1.09 -2.32
N ALA A 226 -10.23 1.49 -3.32
CA ALA A 226 -9.12 0.69 -3.84
C ALA A 226 -8.16 0.19 -2.74
N PHE A 227 -7.83 1.05 -1.77
CA PHE A 227 -6.99 0.68 -0.63
C PHE A 227 -7.74 -0.25 0.34
N ILE A 228 -8.97 0.09 0.72
CA ILE A 228 -9.77 -0.67 1.71
C ILE A 228 -9.99 -2.12 1.26
N GLU A 229 -10.36 -2.30 -0.01
CA GLU A 229 -10.67 -3.61 -0.60
C GLU A 229 -9.42 -4.49 -0.74
N SER A 230 -8.28 -3.88 -1.10
CA SER A 230 -7.01 -4.59 -1.29
C SER A 230 -6.19 -4.77 0.00
N CYS A 231 -6.50 -4.03 1.08
CA CYS A 231 -5.72 -4.04 2.31
C CYS A 231 -5.82 -5.41 3.02
N PRO A 232 -4.70 -6.06 3.37
CA PRO A 232 -4.70 -7.28 4.17
C PRO A 232 -5.11 -6.99 5.63
N ALA A 233 -5.36 -8.05 6.40
CA ALA A 233 -5.58 -7.90 7.85
C ALA A 233 -4.25 -7.63 8.58
N ASP A 234 -4.32 -6.98 9.75
CA ASP A 234 -3.15 -6.62 10.56
C ASP A 234 -2.32 -7.87 10.92
N GLN A 235 -3.00 -8.99 11.20
CA GLN A 235 -2.39 -10.27 11.52
C GLN A 235 -1.60 -10.83 10.34
N ASP A 236 -2.10 -10.63 9.12
CA ASP A 236 -1.48 -11.14 7.90
C ASP A 236 -0.24 -10.31 7.53
N ILE A 237 -0.28 -8.99 7.77
CA ILE A 237 0.90 -8.11 7.70
C ILE A 237 1.94 -8.57 8.73
N LEU A 238 1.56 -8.75 9.99
CA LEU A 238 2.48 -9.19 11.04
C LEU A 238 3.12 -10.55 10.72
N HIS A 239 2.31 -11.51 10.25
CA HIS A 239 2.79 -12.82 9.83
C HIS A 239 3.82 -12.71 8.69
N HIS A 240 3.52 -11.92 7.66
CA HIS A 240 4.40 -11.71 6.51
C HIS A 240 5.81 -11.25 6.93
N TYR A 241 5.90 -10.25 7.81
CA TYR A 241 7.21 -9.77 8.26
C TYR A 241 7.89 -10.72 9.25
N LYS A 242 7.14 -11.43 10.10
CA LYS A 242 7.72 -12.46 10.98
C LYS A 242 8.34 -13.60 10.18
N GLU A 243 7.68 -14.04 9.12
CA GLU A 243 8.19 -15.07 8.20
C GLU A 243 9.50 -14.61 7.54
N GLN A 244 9.52 -13.39 6.98
CA GLN A 244 10.74 -12.81 6.38
C GLN A 244 11.91 -12.69 7.36
N LEU A 245 11.63 -12.40 8.63
CA LEU A 245 12.64 -12.25 9.68
C LEU A 245 12.99 -13.58 10.39
N ASN A 246 12.37 -14.70 10.01
CA ASN A 246 12.48 -15.99 10.70
C ASN A 246 12.17 -15.89 12.21
N LEU A 247 11.15 -15.11 12.56
CA LEU A 247 10.68 -14.96 13.93
C LEU A 247 9.59 -15.99 14.25
N ALA A 248 9.49 -16.37 15.52
CA ALA A 248 8.43 -17.26 15.98
C ALA A 248 7.04 -16.63 15.74
N ILE A 249 6.19 -17.39 15.05
CA ILE A 249 4.78 -17.06 14.84
C ILE A 249 4.01 -17.68 16.00
N ASP A 250 3.31 -16.84 16.77
CA ASP A 250 2.40 -17.35 17.78
C ASP A 250 1.14 -17.84 17.07
N MET A 251 0.90 -19.15 17.13
CA MET A 251 -0.28 -19.81 16.55
C MET A 251 -1.60 -19.25 17.12
N ARG A 252 -1.59 -18.54 18.25
CA ARG A 252 -2.78 -17.86 18.76
C ARG A 252 -3.18 -16.70 17.84
N VAL A 253 -2.21 -15.96 17.31
CA VAL A 253 -2.43 -14.82 16.40
C VAL A 253 -3.00 -15.31 15.06
N THR A 254 -2.70 -16.54 14.64
CA THR A 254 -3.28 -17.13 13.43
C THR A 254 -4.72 -17.62 13.61
N LEU A 255 -5.20 -17.72 14.85
CA LEU A 255 -6.58 -18.07 15.21
C LEU A 255 -7.43 -16.84 15.57
N GLU A 256 -6.83 -15.66 15.67
CA GLU A 256 -7.57 -14.40 15.88
C GLU A 256 -8.45 -14.07 14.68
N ALA A 257 -9.62 -13.47 14.95
CA ALA A 257 -10.44 -12.91 13.89
C ALA A 257 -9.64 -11.81 13.17
N PRO A 258 -9.60 -11.80 11.82
CA PRO A 258 -8.84 -10.80 11.08
C PRO A 258 -9.38 -9.40 11.36
N THR A 259 -8.49 -8.48 11.73
CA THR A 259 -8.82 -7.07 11.96
C THR A 259 -8.06 -6.18 11.00
N LYS A 260 -8.63 -5.03 10.63
CA LYS A 260 -7.95 -3.99 9.86
C LYS A 260 -7.91 -2.70 10.67
N THR A 261 -6.73 -2.27 11.09
CA THR A 261 -6.55 -1.01 11.86
C THR A 261 -6.55 0.18 10.91
N LEU A 262 -7.75 0.60 10.51
CA LEU A 262 -8.00 1.74 9.61
C LEU A 262 -8.48 3.00 10.37
N THR A 263 -7.97 3.20 11.59
CA THR A 263 -8.35 4.32 12.48
C THR A 263 -7.26 5.38 12.52
N ILE A 264 -7.57 6.60 12.97
CA ILE A 264 -6.57 7.66 13.21
C ILE A 264 -6.60 7.98 14.72
N PRO A 265 -5.46 8.26 15.39
CA PRO A 265 -5.48 8.76 16.77
C PRO A 265 -6.38 9.99 16.91
N GLU A 266 -7.21 10.05 17.97
CA GLU A 266 -8.25 11.07 18.09
C GLU A 266 -7.69 12.50 18.16
N ASP A 267 -6.56 12.69 18.84
CA ASP A 267 -5.84 13.97 18.89
C ASP A 267 -5.36 14.40 17.51
N VAL A 268 -4.78 13.48 16.74
CA VAL A 268 -4.37 13.73 15.35
C VAL A 268 -5.56 14.05 14.46
N LEU A 269 -6.70 13.36 14.65
CA LEU A 269 -7.91 13.64 13.89
C LEU A 269 -8.45 15.06 14.15
N GLN A 270 -8.30 15.57 15.36
CA GLN A 270 -8.64 16.97 15.68
C GLN A 270 -7.70 17.94 14.96
N ASP A 271 -6.41 17.64 14.89
CA ASP A 271 -5.44 18.48 14.18
C ASP A 271 -5.68 18.48 12.66
N ILE A 272 -6.04 17.34 12.07
CA ILE A 272 -6.48 17.25 10.66
C ILE A 272 -7.71 18.13 10.42
N ARG A 273 -8.71 18.10 11.32
CA ARG A 273 -9.91 18.95 11.20
C ARG A 273 -9.55 20.44 11.25
N ARG A 274 -8.61 20.84 12.11
CA ARG A 274 -8.14 22.23 12.21
C ARG A 274 -7.41 22.67 10.94
N LEU A 275 -6.55 21.82 10.39
CA LEU A 275 -5.83 22.06 9.13
C LEU A 275 -6.82 22.36 8.00
N ASN A 276 -7.85 21.52 7.84
CA ASN A 276 -8.86 21.67 6.78
C ASN A 276 -9.70 22.96 6.95
N ASN A 277 -10.02 23.35 8.18
CA ASN A 277 -10.76 24.60 8.44
C ASN A 277 -9.90 25.84 8.16
N GLY A 278 -8.60 25.79 8.45
CA GLY A 278 -7.66 26.88 8.15
C GLY A 278 -7.52 27.15 6.65
N ILE A 279 -7.50 26.09 5.83
CA ILE A 279 -7.46 26.20 4.36
C ILE A 279 -8.72 26.92 3.84
N GLN A 280 -9.91 26.54 4.32
CA GLN A 280 -11.19 27.17 3.90
C GLN A 280 -11.27 28.66 4.25
N THR A 281 -10.68 29.08 5.38
CA THR A 281 -10.66 30.50 5.75
C THR A 281 -9.65 31.33 4.94
N GLY A 282 -8.62 30.72 4.36
CA GLY A 282 -7.58 31.40 3.59
C GLY A 282 -7.97 31.71 2.13
N GLU A 283 -8.82 30.88 1.51
CA GLU A 283 -9.31 31.09 0.14
C GLU A 283 -10.29 32.26 0.03
N GLY A 284 -11.06 32.55 1.09
CA GLY A 284 -11.99 33.70 1.12
C GLY A 284 -11.32 35.09 1.18
N SER A 285 -10.02 35.14 1.50
CA SER A 285 -9.26 36.40 1.63
C SER A 285 -8.43 36.78 0.39
N ARG A 286 -8.37 35.94 -0.65
CA ARG A 286 -7.57 36.20 -1.86
C ARG A 286 -8.35 36.75 -3.06
N GLN A 287 -9.64 37.08 -2.91
CA GLN A 287 -10.47 37.67 -3.97
C GLN A 287 -10.79 39.17 -3.81
N ASN A 288 -10.22 39.86 -2.80
CA ASN A 288 -10.35 41.31 -2.66
C ASN A 288 -8.96 41.94 -2.46
N ASN A 289 -8.21 42.10 -3.55
CA ASN A 289 -7.24 43.18 -3.75
C ASN A 289 -6.84 43.27 -5.22
#